data_AF-A0A418F101-F1
#
_entry.id   AF-A0A418F101-F1
#
_cell.length_a   1.000
_cell.length_b   1.000
_cell.length_c   1.000
_cell.angle_alpha   90.00
_cell.angle_beta   90.00
_cell.angle_gamma   90.00
#
_symmetry.space_group_name_H-M   'P 1'
#
loop_
_entity.id
_entity.type
_entity.pdbx_description
1 polymer ?
#
loop_
_entity_poly.entity_id
_entity_poly.type
_entity_poly.pdbx_seq_one_letter_code
_entity_poly.pdbx_strand_id
1 'polypeptide(L)'
;MIKRAMVLGGVLTVGVAAVPFVRHAMSRFKPAVTNALTSGTSAEAPPSRRVALVLSGAGVYDGSEIQEAVSCLIHLSKTNADVRVFAPDILQHHVINHLTGDVMPAESRNVLVESARIARGKVEKLDLLDVAQFDAVVVPGGFGAAKNLSSFAFEGENMQVQPQVAAALTAFHAAKKPIGLICIAPVLGGKLFPGAELTMGRRSGAKWSSGPDAASAV
;
A
#
# COMPACT_ATOMS: atom_id res chain seq x y z
N MET A 1 -5.73 53.48 42.43
CA MET A 1 -6.26 54.48 41.47
C MET A 1 -6.78 53.74 40.25
N ILE A 2 -8.10 53.71 40.08
CA ILE A 2 -8.78 53.09 38.93
C ILE A 2 -8.62 54.01 37.72
N LYS A 3 -8.20 53.48 36.57
CA LYS A 3 -8.54 54.05 35.26
C LYS A 3 -9.07 52.94 34.35
N ARG A 4 -10.33 53.11 33.95
CA ARG A 4 -11.06 52.28 32.99
C ARG A 4 -10.36 52.30 31.64
N ALA A 5 -10.28 51.15 30.97
CA ALA A 5 -10.04 51.08 29.53
C ALA A 5 -11.25 50.41 28.88
N MET A 6 -11.78 51.14 27.91
CA MET A 6 -12.98 50.90 27.14
C MET A 6 -12.70 49.83 26.08
N VAL A 7 -13.64 48.91 25.85
CA VAL A 7 -13.63 48.01 24.70
C VAL A 7 -14.11 48.80 23.49
N LEU A 8 -13.32 48.87 22.41
CA LEU A 8 -13.82 49.02 21.05
C LEU A 8 -12.73 48.64 20.04
N GLY A 9 -13.09 47.80 19.06
CA GLY A 9 -12.33 47.62 17.82
C GLY A 9 -11.35 46.43 17.85
N GLY A 10 -11.75 45.34 17.18
CA GLY A 10 -11.00 44.10 17.13
C GLY A 10 -9.62 44.22 16.49
N VAL A 11 -8.60 43.76 17.22
CA VAL A 11 -7.45 43.00 16.72
C VAL A 11 -7.03 42.10 17.88
N LEU A 12 -7.23 40.78 17.75
CA LEU A 12 -6.62 39.82 18.66
C LEU A 12 -5.23 39.49 18.12
N THR A 13 -4.21 40.23 18.54
CA THR A 13 -2.82 39.78 18.45
C THR A 13 -2.62 38.66 19.45
N VAL A 14 -2.58 37.40 18.98
CA VAL A 14 -2.12 36.27 19.79
C VAL A 14 -0.62 36.13 19.60
N GLY A 15 0.08 36.11 20.74
CA GLY A 15 1.51 36.34 20.87
C GLY A 15 2.42 35.40 20.09
N VAL A 16 3.60 35.94 19.80
CA VAL A 16 4.80 35.22 19.42
C VAL A 16 5.14 34.20 20.54
N ALA A 17 4.69 32.97 20.37
CA ALA A 17 5.14 31.86 21.21
C ALA A 17 6.55 31.47 20.76
N ALA A 18 7.48 31.47 21.71
CA ALA A 18 8.89 31.20 21.51
C ALA A 18 9.15 29.89 20.75
N VAL A 19 9.79 30.03 19.59
CA VAL A 19 10.22 28.98 18.66
C VAL A 19 11.12 27.86 19.26
N PRO A 20 11.83 27.98 20.42
CA PRO A 20 12.65 26.88 20.90
C PRO A 20 11.86 25.68 21.47
N PHE A 21 10.61 25.86 21.90
CA PHE A 21 9.86 24.81 22.61
C PHE A 21 9.15 23.81 21.69
N VAL A 22 8.89 24.18 20.43
CA VAL A 22 8.18 23.31 19.46
C VAL A 22 9.10 22.23 18.88
N ARG A 23 10.42 22.47 18.81
CA ARG A 23 11.38 21.46 18.32
C ARG A 23 11.54 20.25 19.25
N HIS A 24 11.28 20.40 20.55
CA HIS A 24 11.43 19.30 21.51
C HIS A 24 10.18 18.41 21.62
N ALA A 25 9.00 18.93 21.23
CA ALA A 25 7.75 18.16 21.24
C ALA A 25 7.60 17.19 20.07
N MET A 26 8.29 17.42 18.94
CA MET A 26 8.20 16.57 17.75
C MET A 26 9.27 15.47 17.66
N SER A 27 10.33 15.50 18.47
CA SER A 27 11.39 14.49 18.44
C SER A 27 11.07 13.22 19.25
N ARG A 28 9.93 13.20 19.97
CA ARG A 28 9.49 12.07 20.79
C ARG A 28 8.01 11.78 20.67
N PHE A 29 7.40 12.06 19.52
CA PHE A 29 6.10 11.48 19.21
C PHE A 29 6.30 9.98 18.96
N LYS A 30 6.41 9.19 20.04
CA LYS A 30 6.16 7.76 20.01
C LYS A 30 4.65 7.67 19.88
N PRO A 31 4.11 7.54 18.66
CA PRO A 31 2.69 7.69 18.51
C PRO A 31 2.06 6.49 19.23
N ALA A 32 1.12 6.74 20.13
CA ALA A 32 0.21 5.70 20.61
C ALA A 32 -0.66 5.34 19.41
N VAL A 33 -0.10 4.51 18.53
CA VAL A 33 -0.77 4.05 17.34
C VAL A 33 -1.56 2.82 17.73
N THR A 34 -2.84 2.98 18.06
CA THR A 34 -3.80 1.88 17.91
C THR A 34 -4.09 1.75 16.41
N ASN A 35 -3.35 0.88 15.72
CA ASN A 35 -3.48 0.60 14.29
C ASN A 35 -3.95 -0.83 14.07
N ALA A 36 -4.55 -1.09 12.90
CA ALA A 36 -4.72 -2.41 12.29
C ALA A 36 -3.44 -3.29 12.25
N LEU A 37 -2.27 -2.68 12.44
CA LEU A 37 -0.94 -3.30 12.39
C LEU A 37 -0.28 -3.44 13.78
N THR A 38 -0.89 -2.93 14.87
CA THR A 38 -0.43 -3.13 16.26
C THR A 38 -1.33 -4.16 16.93
N SER A 39 -0.89 -5.41 17.03
CA SER A 39 -1.41 -6.35 18.03
C SER A 39 -0.78 -5.98 19.38
N GLY A 40 -1.48 -5.19 20.20
CA GLY A 40 -0.97 -4.68 21.48
C GLY A 40 -1.94 -4.94 22.63
N THR A 41 -1.75 -6.08 23.31
CA THR A 41 -2.00 -6.31 24.76
C THR A 41 -3.34 -5.86 25.34
N SER A 42 -4.44 -6.49 24.95
CA SER A 42 -5.63 -6.59 25.80
C SER A 42 -6.52 -7.71 25.30
N ALA A 43 -6.54 -8.87 25.99
CA ALA A 43 -7.49 -10.00 25.88
C ALA A 43 -8.29 -10.12 24.56
N GLU A 44 -7.63 -9.99 23.42
CA GLU A 44 -8.23 -10.04 22.10
C GLU A 44 -8.07 -11.47 21.60
N ALA A 45 -9.11 -12.02 20.97
CA ALA A 45 -9.06 -13.37 20.42
C ALA A 45 -7.81 -13.52 19.53
N PRO A 46 -7.15 -14.71 19.51
CA PRO A 46 -6.00 -14.92 18.65
C PRO A 46 -6.35 -14.59 17.20
N PRO A 47 -5.39 -14.06 16.41
CA PRO A 47 -5.66 -13.62 15.06
C PRO A 47 -6.24 -14.76 14.23
N SER A 48 -7.29 -14.47 13.47
CA SER A 48 -8.04 -15.49 12.74
C SER A 48 -7.24 -16.02 11.54
N ARG A 49 -6.41 -15.17 10.94
CA ARG A 49 -5.49 -15.46 9.82
C ARG A 49 -4.31 -14.50 9.84
N ARG A 50 -3.17 -14.94 9.33
CA ARG A 50 -1.97 -14.13 9.08
C ARG A 50 -1.89 -13.81 7.60
N VAL A 51 -1.82 -12.53 7.24
CA VAL A 51 -1.85 -12.09 5.83
C VAL A 51 -0.64 -11.22 5.52
N ALA A 52 0.09 -11.56 4.47
CA ALA A 52 1.13 -10.69 3.92
C ALA A 52 0.49 -9.69 2.95
N LEU A 53 0.82 -8.40 3.08
CA LEU A 53 0.41 -7.36 2.13
C LEU A 53 1.65 -6.82 1.41
N VAL A 54 1.75 -6.99 0.09
CA VAL A 54 2.91 -6.53 -0.69
C VAL A 54 2.60 -5.22 -1.38
N LEU A 55 3.34 -4.16 -1.06
CA LEU A 55 3.21 -2.83 -1.63
C LEU A 55 4.31 -2.52 -2.65
N SER A 56 4.08 -1.50 -3.46
CA SER A 56 4.93 -1.10 -4.59
C SER A 56 5.36 0.36 -4.58
N GLY A 57 5.18 1.07 -3.45
CA GLY A 57 5.37 2.52 -3.28
C GLY A 57 4.10 3.15 -2.70
N ALA A 58 3.96 4.47 -2.77
CA ALA A 58 2.79 5.18 -2.21
C ALA A 58 2.24 6.27 -3.15
N GLY A 59 1.37 5.85 -4.08
CA GLY A 59 0.77 6.72 -5.10
C GLY A 59 0.33 5.92 -6.32
N VAL A 60 -0.84 6.22 -6.88
CA VAL A 60 -1.41 5.41 -7.98
C VAL A 60 -0.54 5.37 -9.23
N TYR A 61 0.22 6.43 -9.54
CA TYR A 61 0.99 6.50 -10.79
C TYR A 61 2.40 5.92 -10.71
N ASP A 62 2.97 5.81 -9.50
CA ASP A 62 4.36 5.40 -9.27
C ASP A 62 4.56 4.37 -8.15
N GLY A 63 3.48 3.93 -7.50
CA GLY A 63 3.49 2.97 -6.41
C GLY A 63 2.15 2.26 -6.25
N SER A 64 1.83 1.88 -5.01
CA SER A 64 0.54 1.27 -4.69
C SER A 64 -0.58 2.30 -4.65
N GLU A 65 -1.74 1.93 -5.16
CA GLU A 65 -2.96 2.73 -5.01
C GLU A 65 -3.33 2.79 -3.52
N ILE A 66 -3.39 4.00 -2.97
CA ILE A 66 -3.46 4.23 -1.53
C ILE A 66 -4.81 3.78 -0.98
N GLN A 67 -5.90 4.02 -1.71
CA GLN A 67 -7.25 3.68 -1.26
C GLN A 67 -7.47 2.16 -1.21
N GLU A 68 -6.99 1.42 -2.20
CA GLU A 68 -6.99 -0.04 -2.30
C GLU A 68 -6.18 -0.64 -1.16
N ALA A 69 -4.95 -0.15 -0.94
CA ALA A 69 -4.09 -0.63 0.13
C ALA A 69 -4.70 -0.37 1.52
N VAL A 70 -5.21 0.83 1.76
CA VAL A 70 -5.89 1.19 3.02
C VAL A 70 -7.19 0.40 3.20
N SER A 71 -7.98 0.23 2.14
CA SER A 71 -9.20 -0.58 2.17
C SER A 71 -8.88 -2.03 2.53
N CYS A 72 -7.85 -2.64 1.93
CA CYS A 72 -7.38 -3.97 2.30
C CYS A 72 -7.05 -4.06 3.80
N LEU A 73 -6.26 -3.12 4.31
CA LEU A 73 -5.90 -3.07 5.74
C LEU A 73 -7.12 -2.94 6.65
N ILE A 74 -8.09 -2.09 6.29
CA ILE A 74 -9.34 -1.93 7.05
C ILE A 74 -10.15 -3.23 7.06
N HIS A 75 -10.33 -3.88 5.91
CA HIS A 75 -11.12 -5.10 5.80
C HIS A 75 -10.47 -6.29 6.50
N LEU A 76 -9.14 -6.45 6.38
CA LEU A 76 -8.39 -7.48 7.10
C LEU A 76 -8.47 -7.26 8.62
N SER A 77 -8.32 -6.02 9.08
CA SER A 77 -8.46 -5.67 10.50
C SER A 77 -9.85 -5.98 11.05
N LYS A 78 -10.93 -5.70 10.30
CA LYS A 78 -12.30 -6.05 10.70
C LYS A 78 -12.51 -7.56 10.91
N THR A 79 -11.68 -8.40 10.29
CA THR A 79 -11.72 -9.87 10.44
C THR A 79 -10.76 -10.41 11.51
N ASN A 80 -10.14 -9.52 12.30
CA ASN A 80 -9.10 -9.88 13.27
C ASN A 80 -7.92 -10.62 12.61
N ALA A 81 -7.57 -10.26 11.37
CA ALA A 81 -6.39 -10.80 10.72
C ALA A 81 -5.13 -10.06 11.19
N ASP A 82 -4.05 -10.81 11.43
CA ASP A 82 -2.72 -10.25 11.65
C ASP A 82 -2.09 -9.95 10.28
N VAL A 83 -1.81 -8.67 10.02
CA VAL A 83 -1.28 -8.22 8.72
C VAL A 83 0.14 -7.72 8.88
N ARG A 84 1.05 -8.27 8.07
CA ARG A 84 2.41 -7.73 7.91
C ARG A 84 2.60 -7.20 6.50
N VAL A 85 3.17 -6.00 6.40
CA VAL A 85 3.33 -5.30 5.13
C VAL A 85 4.76 -5.48 4.65
N PHE A 86 4.92 -5.76 3.37
CA PHE A 86 6.21 -5.99 2.72
C PHE A 86 6.34 -5.12 1.47
N ALA A 87 7.56 -4.76 1.12
CA ALA A 87 7.86 -4.11 -0.15
C ALA A 87 9.31 -4.40 -0.57
N PRO A 88 9.61 -4.48 -1.88
CA PRO A 88 10.99 -4.65 -2.33
C PRO A 88 11.82 -3.40 -2.03
N ASP A 89 13.04 -3.59 -1.55
CA ASP A 89 14.00 -2.50 -1.28
C ASP A 89 14.73 -2.10 -2.57
N ILE A 90 14.00 -1.44 -3.47
CA ILE A 90 14.47 -1.00 -4.79
C ILE A 90 14.06 0.44 -5.06
N LEU A 91 14.71 1.09 -6.03
CA LEU A 91 14.24 2.38 -6.54
C LEU A 91 12.92 2.20 -7.32
N GLN A 92 12.02 3.18 -7.20
CA GLN A 92 10.87 3.29 -8.11
C GLN A 92 11.37 3.55 -9.53
N HIS A 93 10.67 3.03 -10.52
CA HIS A 93 11.04 3.27 -11.92
C HIS A 93 10.86 4.74 -12.32
N HIS A 94 9.76 5.36 -11.88
CA HIS A 94 9.50 6.78 -12.04
C HIS A 94 9.04 7.38 -10.70
N VAL A 95 9.27 8.68 -10.53
CA VAL A 95 8.60 9.51 -9.54
C VAL A 95 7.64 10.42 -10.29
N ILE A 96 6.36 10.42 -9.92
CA ILE A 96 5.32 11.14 -10.66
C ILE A 96 4.74 12.26 -9.79
N ASN A 97 4.66 13.46 -10.35
CA ASN A 97 3.85 14.52 -9.77
C ASN A 97 2.38 14.15 -9.97
N HIS A 98 1.70 13.73 -8.89
CA HIS A 98 0.32 13.29 -8.98
C HIS A 98 -0.68 14.40 -9.29
N LEU A 99 -0.29 15.68 -9.20
CA LEU A 99 -1.12 16.82 -9.60
C LEU A 99 -1.12 17.02 -11.12
N THR A 100 0.04 16.88 -11.76
CA THR A 100 0.18 17.14 -13.20
C THR A 100 0.19 15.87 -14.05
N GLY A 101 0.54 14.73 -13.45
CA GLY A 101 0.77 13.46 -14.14
C GLY A 101 2.18 13.33 -14.72
N ASP A 102 3.03 14.37 -14.60
CA ASP A 102 4.35 14.38 -15.20
C ASP A 102 5.38 13.62 -14.38
N VAL A 103 6.37 13.06 -15.09
CA VAL A 103 7.57 12.49 -14.47
C VAL A 103 8.41 13.61 -13.86
N MET A 104 8.98 13.36 -12.68
CA MET A 104 9.90 14.25 -11.99
C MET A 104 11.34 13.72 -12.13
N PRO A 105 12.07 14.04 -13.22
CA PRO A 105 13.33 13.36 -13.57
C PRO A 105 14.49 13.66 -12.62
N ALA A 106 14.42 14.75 -11.85
CA ALA A 106 15.42 15.11 -10.85
C ALA A 106 15.19 14.41 -9.49
N GLU A 107 14.06 13.71 -9.33
CA GLU A 107 13.73 13.00 -8.09
C GLU A 107 13.97 11.50 -8.22
N SER A 108 14.35 10.87 -7.11
CA SER A 108 14.43 9.43 -6.97
C SER A 108 13.87 9.03 -5.61
N ARG A 109 13.09 7.94 -5.59
CA ARG A 109 12.43 7.43 -4.39
C ARG A 109 12.57 5.91 -4.34
N ASN A 110 12.58 5.36 -3.12
CA ASN A 110 12.69 3.94 -2.88
C ASN A 110 11.32 3.35 -2.53
N VAL A 111 10.97 2.21 -3.15
CA VAL A 111 9.69 1.53 -3.02
C VAL A 111 9.37 1.17 -1.57
N LEU A 112 10.32 0.61 -0.82
CA LEU A 112 10.14 0.26 0.59
C LEU A 112 9.93 1.51 1.45
N VAL A 113 10.77 2.54 1.26
CA VAL A 113 10.70 3.80 2.02
C VAL A 113 9.35 4.49 1.80
N GLU A 114 8.88 4.56 0.56
CA GLU A 114 7.59 5.19 0.27
C GLU A 114 6.41 4.34 0.75
N SER A 115 6.50 3.00 0.64
CA SER A 115 5.48 2.08 1.18
C SER A 115 5.30 2.22 2.71
N ALA A 116 6.36 2.61 3.43
CA ALA A 116 6.30 2.88 4.86
C ALA A 116 5.32 4.01 5.22
N ARG A 117 4.99 4.91 4.27
CA ARG A 117 3.96 5.94 4.46
C ARG A 117 2.59 5.34 4.67
N ILE A 118 2.21 4.35 3.84
CA ILE A 118 0.93 3.62 3.96
C ILE A 118 0.95 2.76 5.23
N ALA A 119 2.05 2.03 5.45
CA ALA A 119 2.18 1.11 6.58
C ALA A 119 2.46 1.79 7.93
N ARG A 120 2.55 3.13 7.98
CA ARG A 120 2.88 3.90 9.19
C ARG A 120 4.18 3.41 9.85
N GLY A 121 5.20 3.15 9.04
CA GLY A 121 6.51 2.66 9.44
C GLY A 121 6.62 1.14 9.63
N LYS A 122 5.51 0.39 9.53
CA LYS A 122 5.48 -1.06 9.76
C LYS A 122 5.53 -1.85 8.45
N VAL A 123 6.61 -1.67 7.72
CA VAL A 123 6.88 -2.38 6.46
C VAL A 123 8.23 -3.06 6.55
N GLU A 124 8.31 -4.29 6.07
CA GLU A 124 9.52 -5.10 6.03
C GLU A 124 10.00 -5.29 4.58
N LYS A 125 11.28 -5.64 4.42
CA LYS A 125 11.82 -5.97 3.10
C LYS A 125 11.17 -7.25 2.58
N LEU A 126 10.80 -7.27 1.31
CA LEU A 126 10.11 -8.41 0.71
C LEU A 126 10.97 -9.70 0.70
N ASP A 127 12.29 -9.59 0.64
CA ASP A 127 13.22 -10.72 0.71
C ASP A 127 13.25 -11.41 2.10
N LEU A 128 12.72 -10.77 3.14
CA LEU A 128 12.56 -11.35 4.47
C LEU A 128 11.21 -12.05 4.66
N LEU A 129 10.35 -12.07 3.65
CA LEU A 129 9.05 -12.73 3.72
C LEU A 129 9.25 -14.25 3.81
N ASP A 130 8.85 -14.83 4.93
CA ASP A 130 8.73 -16.28 5.11
C ASP A 130 7.29 -16.72 4.88
N VAL A 131 7.04 -17.41 3.77
CA VAL A 131 5.71 -17.89 3.39
C VAL A 131 5.12 -18.82 4.45
N ALA A 132 5.92 -19.55 5.23
CA ALA A 132 5.42 -20.44 6.28
C ALA A 132 4.67 -19.68 7.39
N GLN A 133 4.98 -18.40 7.60
CA GLN A 133 4.39 -17.55 8.63
C GLN A 133 3.03 -16.95 8.26
N PHE A 134 2.58 -17.10 7.02
CA PHE A 134 1.36 -16.47 6.51
C PHE A 134 0.38 -17.50 5.97
N ASP A 135 -0.91 -17.18 6.02
CA ASP A 135 -1.98 -18.01 5.50
C ASP A 135 -2.44 -17.55 4.11
N ALA A 136 -2.18 -16.28 3.74
CA ALA A 136 -2.47 -15.71 2.43
C ALA A 136 -1.53 -14.50 2.11
N VAL A 137 -1.52 -14.09 0.85
CA VAL A 137 -0.87 -12.84 0.40
C VAL A 137 -1.85 -12.00 -0.42
N VAL A 138 -1.76 -10.68 -0.28
CA VAL A 138 -2.52 -9.70 -1.06
C VAL A 138 -1.55 -8.69 -1.68
N VAL A 139 -1.76 -8.36 -2.96
CA VAL A 139 -1.04 -7.32 -3.69
C VAL A 139 -2.05 -6.28 -4.21
N PRO A 140 -2.13 -5.10 -3.58
CA PRO A 140 -2.89 -3.98 -4.11
C PRO A 140 -2.38 -3.55 -5.49
N GLY A 141 -3.23 -2.88 -6.26
CA GLY A 141 -2.87 -2.33 -7.55
C GLY A 141 -2.11 -1.01 -7.43
N GLY A 142 -2.42 -0.10 -8.36
CA GLY A 142 -1.58 1.05 -8.70
C GLY A 142 -0.53 0.69 -9.75
N PHE A 143 -0.09 1.68 -10.50
CA PHE A 143 0.90 1.49 -11.58
C PHE A 143 2.27 1.07 -11.06
N GLY A 144 2.57 1.18 -9.77
CA GLY A 144 3.73 0.55 -9.17
C GLY A 144 3.74 -0.98 -9.34
N ALA A 145 2.58 -1.65 -9.37
CA ALA A 145 2.52 -3.08 -9.67
C ALA A 145 2.98 -3.39 -11.12
N ALA A 146 2.69 -2.48 -12.06
CA ALA A 146 3.05 -2.59 -13.47
C ALA A 146 4.44 -2.03 -13.82
N LYS A 147 5.04 -1.21 -12.95
CA LYS A 147 6.31 -0.50 -13.18
C LYS A 147 7.46 -0.95 -12.26
N ASN A 148 7.14 -1.29 -11.02
CA ASN A 148 8.12 -1.60 -9.96
C ASN A 148 8.10 -3.11 -9.61
N LEU A 149 6.92 -3.70 -9.50
CA LEU A 149 6.77 -5.15 -9.24
C LEU A 149 6.84 -6.00 -10.52
N SER A 150 6.77 -5.35 -11.69
CA SER A 150 6.95 -5.95 -13.00
C SER A 150 7.34 -4.88 -14.02
N SER A 151 7.67 -5.30 -15.23
CA SER A 151 7.88 -4.43 -16.39
C SER A 151 6.63 -4.28 -17.29
N PHE A 152 5.43 -4.67 -16.81
CA PHE A 152 4.19 -4.66 -17.62
C PHE A 152 3.92 -3.34 -18.34
N ALA A 153 4.14 -2.21 -17.66
CA ALA A 153 3.89 -0.88 -18.22
C ALA A 153 4.77 -0.56 -19.43
N PHE A 154 5.87 -1.29 -19.63
CA PHE A 154 6.86 -1.06 -20.68
C PHE A 154 6.88 -2.19 -21.71
N GLU A 155 6.68 -3.43 -21.26
CA GLU A 155 6.88 -4.65 -22.05
C GLU A 155 5.58 -5.42 -22.33
N GLY A 156 4.45 -5.01 -21.74
CA GLY A 156 3.15 -5.66 -21.93
C GLY A 156 3.20 -7.16 -21.64
N GLU A 157 2.77 -7.98 -22.58
CA GLU A 157 2.76 -9.45 -22.46
C GLU A 157 4.17 -10.06 -22.29
N ASN A 158 5.20 -9.39 -22.83
CA ASN A 158 6.59 -9.82 -22.71
C ASN A 158 7.22 -9.49 -21.35
N MET A 159 6.44 -8.90 -20.43
CA MET A 159 6.92 -8.48 -19.13
C MET A 159 7.64 -9.57 -18.35
N GLN A 160 8.49 -9.10 -17.45
CA GLN A 160 9.08 -9.85 -16.36
C GLN A 160 8.47 -9.38 -15.04
N VAL A 161 8.23 -10.31 -14.12
CA VAL A 161 7.91 -9.99 -12.74
C VAL A 161 9.21 -9.79 -11.97
N GLN A 162 9.24 -8.81 -11.07
CA GLN A 162 10.40 -8.54 -10.23
C GLN A 162 10.78 -9.82 -9.43
N PRO A 163 12.05 -10.22 -9.35
CA PRO A 163 12.44 -11.56 -8.86
C PRO A 163 11.96 -11.93 -7.44
N GLN A 164 12.00 -11.01 -6.49
CA GLN A 164 11.51 -11.21 -5.12
C GLN A 164 9.99 -11.39 -5.11
N VAL A 165 9.25 -10.63 -5.93
CA VAL A 165 7.80 -10.75 -6.08
C VAL A 165 7.44 -12.09 -6.71
N ALA A 166 8.14 -12.48 -7.79
CA ALA A 166 7.95 -13.76 -8.46
C ALA A 166 8.20 -14.94 -7.50
N ALA A 167 9.29 -14.89 -6.74
CA ALA A 167 9.62 -15.91 -5.74
C ALA A 167 8.56 -16.00 -4.65
N ALA A 168 8.15 -14.87 -4.07
CA ALA A 168 7.13 -14.84 -3.01
C ALA A 168 5.80 -15.42 -3.50
N LEU A 169 5.25 -14.91 -4.62
CA LEU A 169 3.96 -15.36 -5.14
C LEU A 169 4.00 -16.84 -5.55
N THR A 170 5.08 -17.28 -6.20
CA THR A 170 5.24 -18.69 -6.58
C THR A 170 5.30 -19.60 -5.36
N ALA A 171 5.95 -19.17 -4.28
CA ALA A 171 5.99 -19.92 -3.03
C ALA A 171 4.63 -19.98 -2.32
N PHE A 172 3.83 -18.90 -2.31
CA PHE A 172 2.44 -18.95 -1.83
C PHE A 172 1.59 -19.92 -2.66
N HIS A 173 1.72 -19.89 -3.99
CA HIS A 173 1.00 -20.80 -4.89
C HIS A 173 1.40 -22.26 -4.66
N ALA A 174 2.70 -22.55 -4.58
CA ALA A 174 3.22 -23.90 -4.31
C ALA A 174 2.74 -24.44 -2.95
N ALA A 175 2.61 -23.57 -1.94
CA ALA A 175 2.05 -23.89 -0.64
C ALA A 175 0.51 -23.97 -0.62
N LYS A 176 -0.16 -23.82 -1.78
CA LYS A 176 -1.62 -23.80 -1.93
C LYS A 176 -2.31 -22.74 -1.06
N LYS A 177 -1.64 -21.60 -0.85
CA LYS A 177 -2.16 -20.48 -0.06
C LYS A 177 -2.81 -19.45 -0.97
N PRO A 178 -3.94 -18.84 -0.57
CA PRO A 178 -4.62 -17.84 -1.38
C PRO A 178 -3.73 -16.63 -1.74
N ILE A 179 -3.86 -16.18 -2.99
CA ILE A 179 -3.20 -14.98 -3.53
C ILE A 179 -4.31 -14.02 -3.99
N GLY A 180 -4.40 -12.85 -3.36
CA GLY A 180 -5.30 -11.77 -3.78
C GLY A 180 -4.56 -10.74 -4.62
N LEU A 181 -5.03 -10.48 -5.84
CA LEU A 181 -4.47 -9.48 -6.74
C LEU A 181 -5.55 -8.46 -7.09
N ILE A 182 -5.26 -7.16 -6.98
CA ILE A 182 -6.25 -6.09 -7.12
C ILE A 182 -5.89 -5.17 -8.29
N CYS A 183 -6.92 -4.70 -9.01
CA CYS A 183 -6.80 -3.72 -10.08
C CYS A 183 -5.87 -4.20 -11.21
N ILE A 184 -4.68 -3.63 -11.38
CA ILE A 184 -3.69 -4.04 -12.40
C ILE A 184 -2.75 -5.15 -11.90
N ALA A 185 -2.66 -5.42 -10.60
CA ALA A 185 -1.83 -6.49 -10.06
C ALA A 185 -2.11 -7.92 -10.62
N PRO A 186 -3.32 -8.27 -11.12
CA PRO A 186 -3.57 -9.55 -11.78
C PRO A 186 -2.65 -9.87 -12.95
N VAL A 187 -2.02 -8.89 -13.61
CA VAL A 187 -0.99 -9.16 -14.65
C VAL A 187 0.18 -9.99 -14.11
N LEU A 188 0.52 -9.82 -12.83
CA LEU A 188 1.53 -10.64 -12.14
C LEU A 188 1.12 -12.10 -12.11
N GLY A 189 -0.15 -12.36 -11.76
CA GLY A 189 -0.72 -13.71 -11.74
C GLY A 189 -0.77 -14.33 -13.13
N GLY A 190 -1.15 -13.56 -14.16
CA GLY A 190 -1.23 -14.05 -15.53
C GLY A 190 0.12 -14.52 -16.06
N LYS A 191 1.21 -13.83 -15.68
CA LYS A 191 2.57 -14.21 -16.04
C LYS A 191 3.10 -15.40 -15.25
N LEU A 192 2.83 -15.47 -13.95
CA LEU A 192 3.41 -16.49 -13.06
C LEU A 192 2.63 -17.80 -13.05
N PHE A 193 1.31 -17.76 -13.28
CA PHE A 193 0.42 -18.90 -13.13
C PHE A 193 -0.42 -19.12 -14.40
N PRO A 194 0.17 -19.70 -15.46
CA PRO A 194 -0.57 -20.03 -16.67
C PRO A 194 -1.80 -20.90 -16.34
N GLY A 195 -2.97 -20.49 -16.86
CA GLY A 195 -4.25 -21.16 -16.60
C GLY A 195 -5.01 -20.66 -15.35
N ALA A 196 -4.47 -19.69 -14.60
CA ALA A 196 -5.23 -19.03 -13.55
C ALA A 196 -6.37 -18.18 -14.14
N GLU A 197 -7.56 -18.26 -13.55
CA GLU A 197 -8.67 -17.38 -13.87
C GLU A 197 -8.50 -16.04 -13.13
N LEU A 198 -8.46 -14.95 -13.89
CA LEU A 198 -8.13 -13.61 -13.39
C LEU A 198 -9.13 -12.58 -13.91
N THR A 199 -9.25 -11.45 -13.21
CA THR A 199 -10.04 -10.30 -13.67
C THR A 199 -9.30 -9.01 -13.37
N MET A 200 -9.30 -8.08 -14.32
CA MET A 200 -8.89 -6.68 -14.08
C MET A 200 -10.13 -5.76 -14.14
N GLY A 201 -11.30 -6.33 -13.82
CA GLY A 201 -12.59 -5.72 -14.06
C GLY A 201 -12.94 -5.71 -15.54
N ARG A 202 -13.75 -4.73 -15.92
CA ARG A 202 -14.25 -4.57 -17.29
C ARG A 202 -14.19 -3.10 -17.67
N ARG A 203 -13.53 -2.79 -18.80
CA ARG A 203 -13.50 -1.44 -19.36
C ARG A 203 -14.93 -1.12 -19.85
N SER A 204 -15.69 -0.24 -19.20
CA SER A 204 -16.94 0.25 -19.79
C SER A 204 -16.57 1.12 -21.01
N GLY A 205 -17.09 0.92 -22.24
CA GLY A 205 -18.29 0.23 -22.72
C GLY A 205 -18.22 -1.27 -23.07
N ALA A 206 -17.84 -2.11 -22.11
CA ALA A 206 -18.16 -3.53 -22.10
C ALA A 206 -19.21 -3.83 -20.99
N LYS A 207 -20.27 -4.58 -21.35
CA LYS A 207 -21.46 -4.91 -20.52
C LYS A 207 -21.25 -6.05 -19.50
N TRP A 208 -20.93 -5.74 -18.25
CA TRP A 208 -20.87 -6.75 -17.18
C TRP A 208 -22.24 -7.41 -16.93
N SER A 209 -22.38 -8.71 -17.21
CA SER A 209 -23.49 -9.52 -16.73
C SER A 209 -22.99 -10.40 -15.60
N SER A 210 -23.50 -10.16 -14.41
CA SER A 210 -23.58 -11.18 -13.36
C SER A 210 -24.45 -12.34 -13.88
N GLY A 211 -23.84 -13.45 -14.29
CA GLY A 211 -24.56 -14.63 -14.74
C GLY A 211 -23.70 -15.60 -15.56
N PRO A 212 -24.07 -16.89 -15.58
CA PRO A 212 -23.17 -18.02 -15.76
C PRO A 212 -22.88 -18.31 -17.23
N ASP A 213 -22.06 -17.49 -17.88
CA ASP A 213 -21.42 -17.85 -19.14
C ASP A 213 -19.96 -17.40 -19.10
N ALA A 214 -19.20 -18.14 -18.30
CA ALA A 214 -17.75 -18.16 -18.32
C ALA A 214 -17.29 -18.86 -19.60
N ALA A 215 -17.09 -18.10 -20.67
CA ALA A 215 -16.29 -18.56 -21.80
C ALA A 215 -15.70 -17.37 -22.55
N SER A 216 -14.39 -17.41 -22.76
CA SER A 216 -13.55 -16.49 -23.54
C SER A 216 -13.12 -15.19 -22.84
N ALA A 217 -12.01 -15.30 -22.11
CA ALA A 217 -10.91 -14.36 -22.22
C ALA A 217 -9.67 -15.01 -21.60
N VAL A 218 -8.96 -15.78 -22.44
CA VAL A 218 -7.51 -15.97 -22.28
C VAL A 218 -6.86 -14.62 -22.61
#